data_AF-A0A0F4IR39-F1
#
_entry.id   AF-A0A0F4IR39-F1
#
_cell.length_a   1.000
_cell.length_b   1.000
_cell.length_c   1.000
_cell.angle_alpha   90.00
_cell.angle_beta   90.00
_cell.angle_gamma   90.00
#
_symmetry.space_group_name_H-M   'P 1'
#
loop_
_entity.id
_entity.type
_entity.pdbx_description
1 polymer ?
#
loop_
_entity_poly.entity_id
_entity_poly.type
_entity_poly.pdbx_seq_one_letter_code
_entity_poly.pdbx_strand_id
1 'polypeptide(L)'
;MRFLFVHGTGVRRDRHDTLFALVRERLADRFPGAAVDSCFWGERFGAALGSGGRSVPGLRTAADTDAADTETAEWGLLLADPLCELRVLAEAGWDTGGPGHTDGHDAADDPFAMPGARPAGTRVLGLLHR
;
A
#
# COMPACT_ATOMS: atom_id res chain seq x y z
N MET A 1 27.00 19.46 -20.17
CA MET A 1 25.57 19.30 -19.78
C MET A 1 25.46 19.40 -18.28
N ARG A 2 24.29 19.77 -17.73
CA ARG A 2 24.11 19.89 -16.28
C ARG A 2 22.92 19.07 -15.80
N PHE A 3 23.11 18.35 -14.71
CA PHE A 3 22.13 17.49 -14.09
C PHE A 3 21.95 17.90 -12.63
N LEU A 4 20.71 17.85 -12.15
CA LEU A 4 20.39 18.02 -10.74
C LEU A 4 19.81 16.71 -10.21
N PHE A 5 20.47 16.13 -9.22
CA PHE A 5 19.96 14.97 -8.51
C PHE A 5 19.04 15.43 -7.37
N VAL A 6 17.81 14.95 -7.39
CA VAL A 6 16.80 15.22 -6.36
C VAL A 6 16.35 13.89 -5.77
N HIS A 7 16.41 13.77 -4.45
CA HIS A 7 16.03 12.57 -3.72
C HIS A 7 14.59 12.69 -3.17
N GLY A 8 13.96 11.57 -2.79
CA GLY A 8 12.66 11.57 -2.12
C GLY A 8 12.73 12.06 -0.66
N THR A 9 11.61 12.49 -0.08
CA THR A 9 11.54 13.08 1.27
C THR A 9 11.97 12.14 2.41
N GLY A 10 11.94 10.83 2.20
CA GLY A 10 12.35 9.82 3.19
C GLY A 10 13.84 9.46 3.18
N VAL A 11 14.65 10.03 2.27
CA VAL A 11 16.05 9.63 2.12
C VAL A 11 16.93 10.27 3.21
N ARG A 12 17.69 9.42 3.92
CA ARG A 12 18.67 9.83 4.93
C ARG A 12 20.01 10.22 4.29
N ARG A 13 20.83 10.99 5.01
CA ARG A 13 22.11 11.52 4.53
C ARG A 13 23.01 10.44 3.91
N ASP A 14 23.24 9.35 4.61
CA ASP A 14 24.15 8.28 4.15
C ASP A 14 23.67 7.65 2.83
N ARG A 15 22.35 7.40 2.71
CA ARG A 15 21.77 6.83 1.50
C ARG A 15 21.76 7.83 0.35
N HIS A 16 21.51 9.11 0.65
CA HIS A 16 21.62 10.19 -0.32
C HIS A 16 23.04 10.25 -0.90
N ASP A 17 24.07 10.25 -0.06
CA ASP A 17 25.47 10.39 -0.48
C ASP A 17 25.91 9.21 -1.34
N THR A 18 25.51 8.00 -0.96
CA THR A 18 25.75 6.78 -1.73
C THR A 18 25.12 6.86 -3.13
N LEU A 19 23.84 7.25 -3.20
CA LEU A 19 23.13 7.37 -4.47
C LEU A 19 23.69 8.49 -5.33
N PHE A 20 24.02 9.64 -4.74
CA PHE A 20 24.57 10.77 -5.47
C PHE A 20 25.94 10.45 -6.08
N ALA A 21 26.80 9.75 -5.34
CA ALA A 21 28.10 9.30 -5.85
C ALA A 21 27.92 8.39 -7.08
N LEU A 22 27.02 7.41 -6.99
CA LEU A 22 26.70 6.50 -8.09
C LEU A 22 26.16 7.25 -9.32
N VAL A 23 25.17 8.13 -9.13
CA VAL A 23 24.57 8.91 -10.22
C VAL A 23 25.61 9.79 -10.90
N ARG A 24 26.45 10.48 -10.12
CA ARG A 24 27.52 11.33 -10.65
C ARG A 24 28.51 10.54 -11.48
N GLU A 25 28.97 9.39 -10.99
CA GLU A 25 29.90 8.51 -11.71
C GLU A 25 29.32 8.08 -13.06
N ARG A 26 28.11 7.52 -13.06
CA ARG A 26 27.48 7.02 -14.30
C ARG A 26 27.18 8.13 -15.32
N LEU A 27 26.82 9.32 -14.85
CA LEU A 27 26.60 10.46 -15.73
C LEU A 27 27.90 11.02 -16.29
N ALA A 28 28.99 11.05 -15.52
CA ALA A 28 30.30 11.47 -16.00
C ALA A 28 30.84 10.51 -17.08
N ASP A 29 30.65 9.21 -16.90
CA ASP A 29 31.04 8.18 -17.87
C ASP A 29 30.26 8.32 -19.19
N ARG A 30 28.95 8.60 -19.11
CA ARG A 30 28.09 8.73 -20.30
C ARG A 30 28.23 10.07 -21.00
N PHE A 31 28.44 11.13 -20.23
CA PHE A 31 28.48 12.51 -20.71
C PHE A 31 29.76 13.19 -20.22
N PRO A 32 30.88 13.09 -20.98
CA PRO A 32 32.12 13.74 -20.63
C PRO A 32 31.93 15.24 -20.38
N GLY A 33 32.39 15.73 -19.23
CA GLY A 33 32.19 17.12 -18.81
C GLY A 33 30.80 17.46 -18.27
N ALA A 34 29.99 16.46 -17.90
CA ALA A 34 28.75 16.69 -17.16
C ALA A 34 29.02 17.31 -15.78
N ALA A 35 28.30 18.39 -15.47
CA ALA A 35 28.18 18.90 -14.11
C ALA A 35 26.97 18.24 -13.44
N VAL A 36 27.15 17.61 -12.29
CA VAL A 36 26.07 16.97 -11.53
C VAL A 36 26.06 17.56 -10.13
N ASP A 37 25.00 18.28 -9.80
CA ASP A 37 24.76 18.83 -8.47
C ASP A 37 23.71 17.99 -7.74
N SER A 38 23.70 18.07 -6.41
CA SER A 38 22.64 17.48 -5.60
C SER A 38 21.87 18.55 -4.82
N CYS A 39 20.55 18.36 -4.72
CA CYS A 39 19.71 19.07 -3.77
C CYS A 39 19.43 18.18 -2.56
N PHE A 40 20.24 18.31 -1.51
CA PHE A 40 19.97 17.66 -0.23
C PHE A 40 18.98 18.49 0.58
N TRP A 41 17.70 18.17 0.47
CA TRP A 41 16.59 18.88 1.11
C TRP A 41 15.96 18.09 2.26
N GLY A 42 16.34 16.82 2.42
CA GLY A 42 15.72 15.89 3.37
C GLY A 42 15.94 16.23 4.84
N GLU A 43 16.99 16.97 5.18
CA GLU A 43 17.21 17.42 6.56
C GLU A 43 16.23 18.53 6.97
N ARG A 44 15.97 19.47 6.06
CA ARG A 44 15.10 20.63 6.35
C ARG A 44 13.62 20.34 6.08
N PHE A 45 13.32 19.60 5.01
CA PHE A 45 11.96 19.41 4.49
C PHE A 45 11.57 17.93 4.34
N GLY A 46 12.43 17.01 4.77
CA GLY A 46 12.17 15.58 4.66
C GLY A 46 11.34 15.03 5.83
N ALA A 47 11.09 13.73 5.76
CA ALA A 47 10.34 13.00 6.77
C ALA A 47 11.28 12.46 7.87
N ALA A 48 11.08 12.91 9.11
CA ALA A 48 11.74 12.35 10.29
C ALA A 48 10.98 11.14 10.85
N LEU A 49 11.69 10.18 11.44
CA LEU A 49 11.03 9.09 12.18
C LEU A 49 10.61 9.60 13.56
N GLY A 50 9.31 9.58 13.84
CA GLY A 50 8.78 9.83 15.17
C GLY A 50 9.37 8.84 16.18
N SER A 51 9.79 9.33 17.34
CA SER A 51 10.42 8.51 18.40
C SER A 51 11.56 7.61 17.89
N GLY A 52 12.37 8.05 16.93
CA GLY A 52 13.47 7.26 16.40
C GLY A 52 13.05 6.00 15.64
N GLY A 53 11.79 5.92 15.21
CA GLY A 53 11.27 4.78 14.45
C GLY A 53 10.86 3.60 15.32
N ARG A 54 10.63 3.78 16.63
CA ARG A 54 10.15 2.71 17.53
C ARG A 54 8.85 2.05 17.07
N SER A 55 8.02 2.77 16.31
CA SER A 55 6.78 2.25 15.72
C SER A 55 6.98 1.54 14.38
N VAL A 56 8.18 1.57 13.81
CA VAL A 56 8.52 0.81 12.60
C VAL A 56 8.92 -0.58 13.06
N PRO A 57 8.11 -1.63 12.78
CA PRO A 57 8.53 -2.99 13.04
C PRO A 57 9.85 -3.19 12.30
N GLY A 58 10.90 -3.63 13.00
CA GLY A 58 12.19 -3.92 12.36
C GLY A 58 11.97 -4.83 11.15
N LEU A 59 12.78 -4.68 10.10
CA LEU A 59 12.69 -5.50 8.91
C LEU A 59 13.03 -6.96 9.30
N ARG A 60 12.04 -7.73 9.75
CA ARG A 60 12.20 -9.16 10.02
C ARG A 60 12.49 -9.82 8.68
N THR A 61 13.64 -10.47 8.57
CA THR A 61 13.94 -11.34 7.43
C THR A 61 12.85 -12.40 7.35
N ALA A 62 12.38 -12.70 6.13
CA ALA A 62 11.26 -13.60 5.84
C ALA A 62 11.40 -15.06 6.38
N ALA A 63 12.46 -15.35 7.14
CA ALA A 63 12.74 -16.66 7.72
C ALA A 63 12.01 -16.93 9.04
N ASP A 64 11.47 -15.91 9.72
CA ASP A 64 10.70 -16.08 10.98
C ASP A 64 9.19 -16.12 10.70
N THR A 65 8.76 -16.94 9.74
CA THR A 65 7.33 -17.18 9.54
C THR A 65 6.91 -18.31 10.47
N ASP A 66 6.63 -17.98 11.73
CA ASP A 66 5.67 -18.76 12.51
C ASP A 66 4.36 -18.83 11.72
N ALA A 67 3.57 -19.89 11.91
CA ALA A 67 2.25 -20.01 11.31
C ALA A 67 1.50 -18.69 11.56
N ALA A 68 1.13 -18.00 10.47
CA ALA A 68 0.48 -16.70 10.55
C ALA A 68 -0.69 -16.81 11.52
N ASP A 69 -0.67 -16.01 12.58
CA ASP A 69 -1.85 -15.85 13.42
C ASP A 69 -3.01 -15.30 12.57
N THR A 70 -4.22 -15.45 13.08
CA THR A 70 -5.44 -15.08 12.35
C THR A 70 -5.37 -13.65 11.82
N GLU A 71 -4.82 -12.72 12.62
CA GLU A 71 -4.63 -11.32 12.23
C GLU A 71 -3.67 -11.20 11.02
N THR A 72 -2.54 -11.89 11.03
CA THR A 72 -1.60 -11.90 9.90
C THR A 72 -2.23 -12.51 8.64
N ALA A 73 -3.05 -13.55 8.78
CA ALA A 73 -3.77 -14.16 7.67
C ALA A 73 -4.81 -13.21 7.05
N GLU A 74 -5.54 -12.44 7.86
CA GLU A 74 -6.48 -11.41 7.41
C GLU A 74 -5.77 -10.31 6.60
N TRP A 75 -4.63 -9.80 7.09
CA TRP A 75 -3.80 -8.85 6.32
C TRP A 75 -3.28 -9.45 5.03
N GLY A 76 -2.96 -10.74 5.01
CA GLY A 76 -2.58 -11.48 3.81
C GLY A 76 -3.67 -11.46 2.73
N LEU A 77 -4.95 -11.55 3.12
CA LEU A 77 -6.07 -11.44 2.19
C LEU A 77 -6.17 -10.05 1.57
N LEU A 78 -5.98 -8.98 2.34
CA LEU A 78 -5.99 -7.60 1.83
C LEU A 78 -4.80 -7.29 0.90
N LEU A 79 -3.64 -7.88 1.17
CA LEU A 79 -2.47 -7.76 0.28
C LEU A 79 -2.69 -8.47 -1.06
N ALA A 80 -3.34 -9.65 -1.04
CA ALA A 80 -3.66 -10.40 -2.23
C ALA A 80 -4.84 -9.80 -3.02
N ASP A 81 -5.83 -9.28 -2.30
CA ASP A 81 -7.03 -8.64 -2.85
C ASP A 81 -7.45 -7.43 -1.98
N PRO A 82 -7.06 -6.20 -2.38
CA PRO A 82 -7.39 -4.99 -1.63
C PRO A 82 -8.90 -4.71 -1.50
N LEU A 83 -9.74 -5.41 -2.26
CA LEU A 83 -11.19 -5.28 -2.22
C LEU A 83 -11.88 -6.43 -1.47
N CYS A 84 -11.12 -7.34 -0.83
CA CYS A 84 -11.64 -8.54 -0.18
C CYS A 84 -12.78 -8.22 0.80
N GLU A 85 -12.60 -7.26 1.70
CA GLU A 85 -13.64 -6.88 2.68
C GLU A 85 -14.88 -6.27 2.02
N LEU A 86 -14.71 -5.39 1.04
CA LEU A 86 -15.82 -4.78 0.32
C LEU A 86 -16.64 -5.83 -0.46
N ARG A 87 -15.96 -6.84 -0.99
CA ARG A 87 -16.56 -7.98 -1.68
C ARG A 87 -17.35 -8.86 -0.72
N VAL A 88 -16.79 -9.14 0.46
CA VAL A 88 -17.49 -9.89 1.52
C VAL A 88 -18.70 -9.10 2.00
N LEU A 89 -18.59 -7.80 2.23
CA LEU A 89 -19.71 -6.92 2.61
C LEU A 89 -20.81 -6.90 1.56
N ALA A 90 -20.45 -6.86 0.27
CA ALA A 90 -21.44 -6.89 -0.81
C ALA A 90 -22.21 -8.23 -0.88
N GLU A 91 -21.61 -9.34 -0.43
CA GLU A 91 -22.26 -10.66 -0.39
C GLU A 91 -23.01 -10.91 0.92
N ALA A 92 -22.49 -10.42 2.04
CA ALA A 92 -23.16 -10.48 3.34
C ALA A 92 -24.46 -9.65 3.35
N GLY A 93 -24.57 -8.71 2.41
CA GLY A 93 -25.62 -7.72 2.39
C GLY A 93 -25.35 -6.62 3.41
N TRP A 94 -25.92 -5.45 3.17
CA TRP A 94 -26.00 -4.43 4.19
C TRP A 94 -27.23 -4.71 5.05
N ASP A 95 -27.05 -5.01 6.32
CA ASP A 95 -28.19 -5.11 7.24
C ASP A 95 -28.72 -3.68 7.47
N THR A 96 -29.75 -3.29 6.71
CA THR A 96 -30.48 -2.02 6.93
C THR A 96 -31.27 -2.04 8.24
N GLY A 97 -31.32 -3.19 8.92
CA GLY A 97 -31.93 -3.41 10.21
C GLY A 97 -31.07 -3.00 11.41
N GLY A 98 -30.83 -1.70 11.56
CA GLY A 98 -30.71 -1.15 12.93
C GLY A 98 -31.98 -1.51 13.72
N PRO A 99 -31.95 -1.64 15.06
CA PRO A 99 -33.12 -2.00 15.84
C PRO A 99 -34.24 -0.97 15.62
N GLY A 100 -35.19 -1.31 14.73
CA GLY A 100 -36.28 -0.41 14.33
C GLY A 100 -36.71 -0.45 12.86
N HIS A 101 -36.06 -1.21 11.95
CA HIS A 101 -36.48 -1.25 10.54
C HIS A 101 -36.99 -2.63 10.12
N THR A 102 -38.30 -2.82 10.28
CA THR A 102 -39.03 -3.92 9.64
C THR A 102 -39.50 -3.43 8.28
N ASP A 103 -38.78 -3.71 7.20
CA ASP A 103 -39.39 -3.78 5.87
C ASP A 103 -38.54 -4.70 5.00
N GLY A 104 -39.14 -5.80 4.55
CA GLY A 104 -38.51 -6.77 3.67
C GLY A 104 -38.25 -6.13 2.31
N HIS A 105 -37.01 -5.71 2.06
CA HIS A 105 -36.57 -5.37 0.72
C HIS A 105 -35.99 -6.61 0.06
N ASP A 106 -36.69 -7.07 -0.99
CA ASP A 106 -36.11 -7.96 -1.99
C ASP A 106 -34.86 -7.29 -2.56
N ALA A 107 -33.77 -8.05 -2.77
CA ALA A 107 -32.51 -7.56 -3.34
C ALA A 107 -32.66 -6.90 -4.74
N ALA A 108 -33.84 -6.97 -5.35
CA ALA A 108 -34.21 -6.28 -6.57
C ALA A 108 -34.46 -4.76 -6.37
N ASP A 109 -34.74 -4.31 -5.14
CA ASP A 109 -35.07 -2.92 -4.79
C ASP A 109 -33.89 -2.20 -4.09
N ASP A 110 -32.66 -2.72 -4.17
CA ASP A 110 -31.48 -1.96 -3.72
C ASP A 110 -31.26 -0.77 -4.68
N PRO A 111 -31.44 0.50 -4.22
CA PRO A 111 -31.30 1.68 -5.06
C PRO A 111 -29.85 1.91 -5.53
N PHE A 112 -28.89 1.16 -5.00
CA PHE A 112 -27.49 1.15 -5.42
C PHE A 112 -27.10 -0.09 -6.24
N ALA A 113 -28.00 -1.05 -6.44
CA ALA A 113 -27.75 -2.20 -7.31
C ALA A 113 -27.77 -1.76 -8.79
N MET A 114 -26.61 -1.90 -9.44
CA MET A 114 -26.44 -1.58 -10.85
C MET A 114 -26.95 -2.75 -11.72
N PRO A 115 -27.94 -2.54 -12.62
CA PRO A 115 -28.43 -3.61 -13.49
C PRO A 115 -27.31 -4.21 -14.35
N GLY A 116 -27.09 -5.53 -14.19
CA GLY A 116 -26.03 -6.26 -14.91
C GLY A 116 -24.65 -6.26 -14.25
N ALA A 117 -24.45 -5.50 -13.16
CA ALA A 117 -23.26 -5.64 -12.33
C ALA A 117 -23.44 -6.80 -11.36
N ARG A 118 -22.49 -7.74 -11.34
CA ARG A 118 -22.44 -8.77 -10.30
C ARG A 118 -21.69 -8.20 -9.09
N PRO A 119 -22.15 -8.46 -7.85
CA PRO A 119 -21.38 -8.08 -6.69
C PRO A 119 -19.99 -8.69 -6.78
N ALA A 120 -18.99 -7.92 -6.37
CA ALA A 120 -17.61 -8.30 -6.63
C ALA A 120 -17.18 -9.56 -5.81
N GLY A 121 -17.97 -9.98 -4.82
CA GLY A 121 -17.72 -11.15 -3.96
C GLY A 121 -18.26 -12.49 -4.46
N THR A 122 -18.98 -12.54 -5.59
CA THR A 122 -19.65 -13.78 -6.01
C THR A 122 -18.66 -14.90 -6.38
N ARG A 123 -17.39 -14.54 -6.66
CA ARG A 123 -16.29 -15.49 -6.88
C ARG A 123 -15.58 -15.92 -5.58
N VAL A 124 -15.68 -15.13 -4.52
CA VAL A 124 -14.98 -15.35 -3.24
C VAL A 124 -15.66 -16.49 -2.46
N LEU A 125 -16.99 -16.55 -2.45
CA LEU A 125 -17.73 -17.66 -1.83
C LEU A 125 -17.36 -19.04 -2.43
N GLY A 126 -17.12 -19.09 -3.74
CA GLY A 126 -16.66 -20.33 -4.41
C GLY A 126 -15.27 -20.80 -3.99
N LEU A 127 -14.47 -19.94 -3.35
CA LEU A 127 -13.13 -20.25 -2.83
C LEU A 127 -13.16 -20.66 -1.35
N LEU A 128 -14.21 -20.29 -0.60
CA LEU A 128 -14.36 -20.61 0.83
C LEU A 128 -14.92 -22.03 1.09
N HIS A 129 -15.51 -22.67 0.07
CA HIS A 129 -16.16 -23.99 0.17
C HIS A 129 -15.30 -25.14 -0.43
N ARG A 130 -13.97 -24.99 -0.45
CA ARG A 130 -13.06 -26.01 -0.99
C ARG A 130 -12.19 -26.64 0.10
#